data_AF-A0A7C2AET1-F1
#
_entry.id   AF-A0A7C2AET1-F1
#
_cell.length_a   1.000
_cell.length_b   1.000
_cell.length_c   1.000
_cell.angle_alpha   90.00
_cell.angle_beta   90.00
_cell.angle_gamma   90.00
#
_symmetry.space_group_name_H-M   'P 1'
#
loop_
_entity.id
_entity.type
_entity.pdbx_description
1 polymer ?
#
loop_
_entity_poly.entity_id
_entity_poly.type
_entity_poly.pdbx_seq_one_letter_code
_entity_poly.pdbx_strand_id
1 'polypeptide(L)'
;MEGVKLTTPIWIVLILVVAFVVVLALVFAGFFGTGDSDRDGIYDSEESQGYDIMVHYINGTKTVHVSSNPTKQDTDGDGLNDFEELFNTTNPADSDTDDDGLTDYEEITVYGTNPLYQDQDDDGLRDGVELKGWDVTVRGLTKHVTSNVSRADSDSDFFTDLQEYNAKTDPNLKDTDDDGVWDSADIDPLWNIRVTVDLVSFTSLKNGVAPYFVVYAYTNYTITPVVSVNYNETVPLDASYDLLNADIYDGTGGDTFTIRVSALDKNSQTAEGADAPLAINGSSSIWQINYNVTDSQKSFTVTGDDGILDVHVKILRE
;
A
#
# COMPACT_ATOMS: atom_id res chain seq x y z
N MET A 1 -26.12 -32.40 -99.39
CA MET A 1 -26.10 -31.48 -98.23
C MET A 1 -24.68 -31.02 -98.06
N GLU A 2 -24.32 -29.90 -98.69
CA GLU A 2 -22.96 -29.33 -98.57
C GLU A 2 -22.80 -28.71 -97.18
N GLY A 3 -21.74 -29.10 -96.48
CA GLY A 3 -21.41 -28.58 -95.15
C GLY A 3 -20.89 -27.15 -95.25
N VAL A 4 -21.59 -26.22 -94.61
CA VAL A 4 -21.13 -24.82 -94.46
C VAL A 4 -19.93 -24.83 -93.51
N LYS A 5 -18.73 -24.59 -94.05
CA LYS A 5 -17.55 -24.29 -93.23
C LYS A 5 -17.68 -22.86 -92.69
N LEU A 6 -18.09 -22.75 -91.43
CA LEU A 6 -18.00 -21.49 -90.68
C LEU A 6 -16.52 -21.17 -90.46
N THR A 7 -16.03 -20.14 -91.14
CA THR A 7 -14.72 -19.55 -90.84
C THR A 7 -14.95 -18.44 -89.83
N THR A 8 -14.39 -18.58 -88.63
CA THR A 8 -14.42 -17.49 -87.65
C THR A 8 -13.55 -16.35 -88.16
N PRO A 9 -14.11 -15.14 -88.35
CA PRO A 9 -13.34 -14.02 -88.86
C PRO A 9 -12.27 -13.60 -87.85
N ILE A 10 -11.07 -13.27 -88.34
CA ILE A 10 -9.84 -13.02 -87.57
C ILE A 10 -10.04 -11.98 -86.46
N TRP A 11 -10.93 -11.00 -86.66
CA TRP A 11 -11.23 -9.98 -85.65
C TRP A 11 -11.92 -10.54 -84.39
N ILE A 12 -12.71 -11.62 -84.51
CA ILE A 12 -13.32 -12.30 -83.36
C ILE A 12 -12.24 -13.05 -82.56
N VAL A 13 -11.26 -13.66 -83.24
CA VAL A 13 -10.13 -14.32 -82.58
C VAL A 13 -9.28 -13.29 -81.82
N LEU A 14 -9.02 -12.12 -82.41
CA LEU A 14 -8.29 -11.03 -81.76
C LEU A 14 -9.01 -10.50 -80.51
N ILE A 15 -10.34 -10.31 -80.56
CA ILE A 15 -11.12 -9.89 -79.39
C ILE A 15 -11.05 -10.92 -78.27
N LEU A 16 -11.15 -12.22 -78.60
CA LEU A 16 -11.07 -13.30 -77.61
C LEU A 16 -9.67 -13.41 -77.00
N VAL A 17 -8.60 -13.20 -77.78
CA VAL A 17 -7.22 -13.19 -77.27
C VAL A 17 -6.99 -11.98 -76.36
N VAL A 18 -7.46 -10.79 -76.74
CA VAL A 18 -7.34 -9.59 -75.89
C VAL A 18 -8.17 -9.77 -74.60
N ALA A 19 -9.39 -10.27 -74.69
CA ALA A 19 -10.21 -10.57 -73.51
C ALA A 19 -9.54 -11.64 -72.62
N PHE A 20 -8.94 -12.68 -73.20
CA PHE A 20 -8.20 -13.68 -72.45
C PHE A 20 -6.95 -13.09 -71.79
N VAL A 21 -6.18 -12.25 -72.47
CA VAL A 21 -4.99 -11.57 -71.90
C VAL A 21 -5.39 -10.57 -70.82
N VAL A 22 -6.52 -9.86 -70.96
CA VAL A 22 -7.05 -8.96 -69.93
C VAL A 22 -7.56 -9.75 -68.73
N VAL A 23 -8.30 -10.84 -68.94
CA VAL A 23 -8.73 -11.72 -67.84
C VAL A 23 -7.53 -12.38 -67.18
N LEU A 24 -6.54 -12.84 -67.94
CA LEU A 24 -5.30 -13.38 -67.39
C LEU A 24 -4.53 -12.29 -66.64
N ALA A 25 -4.45 -11.07 -67.14
CA ALA A 25 -3.81 -9.94 -66.46
C ALA A 25 -4.60 -9.50 -65.21
N LEU A 26 -5.92 -9.63 -65.17
CA LEU A 26 -6.74 -9.37 -63.98
C LEU A 26 -6.63 -10.52 -62.96
N VAL A 27 -6.54 -11.77 -63.43
CA VAL A 27 -6.27 -12.95 -62.58
C VAL A 27 -4.83 -12.93 -62.04
N PHE A 28 -3.86 -12.43 -62.82
CA PHE A 28 -2.48 -12.20 -62.41
C PHE A 28 -2.30 -10.91 -61.58
N ALA A 29 -3.12 -9.89 -61.80
CA ALA A 29 -3.17 -8.70 -60.94
C ALA A 29 -3.74 -9.04 -59.55
N GLY A 30 -4.60 -10.07 -59.46
CA GLY A 30 -4.99 -10.71 -58.20
C GLY A 30 -3.96 -11.71 -57.64
N PHE A 31 -2.74 -11.73 -58.19
CA PHE A 31 -1.63 -12.63 -57.85
C PHE A 31 -0.35 -11.85 -57.50
N PHE A 32 -0.50 -10.61 -57.02
CA PHE A 32 0.54 -9.87 -56.31
C PHE A 32 0.20 -9.94 -54.82
N GLY A 33 1.21 -10.30 -54.01
CA GLY A 33 1.12 -10.79 -52.63
C GLY A 33 0.02 -10.18 -51.77
N THR A 34 -0.69 -11.04 -51.04
CA THR A 34 -1.38 -10.64 -49.81
C THR A 34 -0.32 -9.97 -48.95
N GLY A 35 -0.31 -8.64 -48.90
CA GLY A 35 0.67 -7.85 -48.16
C GLY A 35 0.42 -7.89 -46.65
N ASP A 36 0.01 -9.05 -46.18
CA ASP A 36 -0.34 -9.47 -44.82
C ASP A 36 0.27 -10.88 -44.74
N SER A 37 1.50 -10.91 -44.22
CA SER A 37 2.43 -12.03 -44.35
C SER A 37 2.16 -13.11 -43.30
N ASP A 38 1.58 -12.77 -42.15
CA ASP A 38 1.19 -13.71 -41.09
C ASP A 38 -0.33 -13.96 -40.97
N ARG A 39 -1.16 -13.15 -41.63
CA ARG A 39 -2.61 -13.33 -41.75
C ARG A 39 -3.38 -13.08 -40.47
N ASP A 40 -2.95 -12.12 -39.67
CA ASP A 40 -3.67 -11.65 -38.49
C ASP A 40 -4.76 -10.60 -38.83
N GLY A 41 -4.68 -10.00 -40.02
CA GLY A 41 -5.63 -9.00 -40.52
C GLY A 41 -5.08 -7.59 -40.62
N ILE A 42 -3.79 -7.36 -40.33
CA ILE A 42 -3.07 -6.11 -40.60
C ILE A 42 -2.16 -6.31 -41.82
N TYR A 43 -1.97 -5.27 -42.64
CA TYR A 43 -0.99 -5.34 -43.73
C TYR A 43 0.44 -5.07 -43.21
N ASP A 44 1.46 -5.76 -43.74
CA ASP A 44 2.89 -5.62 -43.42
C ASP A 44 3.35 -4.14 -43.37
N SER A 45 2.79 -3.31 -44.26
CA SER A 45 3.10 -1.88 -44.32
C SER A 45 2.50 -1.07 -43.17
N GLU A 46 1.32 -1.45 -42.69
CA GLU A 46 0.63 -0.82 -41.55
C GLU A 46 1.33 -1.21 -40.23
N GLU A 47 1.68 -2.48 -40.07
CA GLU A 47 2.47 -2.98 -38.94
C GLU A 47 3.83 -2.28 -38.83
N SER A 48 4.55 -2.19 -39.96
CA SER A 48 5.83 -1.48 -40.02
C SER A 48 5.70 0.03 -39.85
N GLN A 49 4.56 0.62 -40.23
CA GLN A 49 4.30 2.05 -40.07
C GLN A 49 3.96 2.41 -38.63
N GLY A 50 3.25 1.52 -37.93
CA GLY A 50 2.86 1.73 -36.56
C GLY A 50 1.79 2.80 -36.33
N TYR A 51 1.42 2.97 -35.07
CA TYR A 51 0.45 3.96 -34.59
C TYR A 51 0.89 4.55 -33.25
N ASP A 52 0.30 5.67 -32.87
CA ASP A 52 0.59 6.31 -31.58
C ASP A 52 -0.49 5.93 -30.56
N ILE A 53 -0.08 5.43 -29.40
CA ILE A 53 -0.93 5.14 -28.24
C ILE A 53 -0.64 6.12 -27.10
N MET A 54 -1.54 6.19 -26.12
CA MET A 54 -1.39 7.03 -24.94
C MET A 54 -1.53 6.16 -23.69
N VAL A 55 -0.43 6.03 -22.95
CA VAL A 55 -0.33 5.19 -21.75
C VAL A 55 -0.29 6.08 -20.51
N HIS A 56 -1.07 5.74 -19.50
CA HIS A 56 -1.23 6.46 -18.25
C HIS A 56 -0.49 5.72 -17.13
N TYR A 57 0.64 6.29 -16.72
CA TYR A 57 1.42 5.78 -15.58
C TYR A 57 1.10 6.60 -14.33
N ILE A 58 1.43 6.06 -13.15
CA ILE A 58 1.29 6.75 -11.85
C ILE A 58 1.99 8.13 -11.85
N ASN A 59 3.10 8.26 -12.59
CA ASN A 59 3.88 9.51 -12.66
C ASN A 59 3.52 10.43 -13.85
N GLY A 60 2.46 10.09 -14.60
CA GLY A 60 1.94 10.88 -15.70
C GLY A 60 1.71 10.09 -16.99
N THR A 61 1.15 10.78 -17.99
CA THR A 61 0.75 10.18 -19.27
C THR A 61 1.83 10.36 -20.35
N LYS A 62 2.05 9.34 -21.16
CA LYS A 62 3.03 9.32 -22.26
C LYS A 62 2.39 8.86 -23.56
N THR A 63 2.69 9.57 -24.66
CA THR A 63 2.40 9.08 -26.01
C THR A 63 3.56 8.23 -26.51
N VAL A 64 3.27 7.01 -26.96
CA VAL A 64 4.25 6.03 -27.44
C VAL A 64 3.90 5.65 -28.88
N HIS A 65 4.90 5.64 -29.76
CA HIS A 65 4.75 5.13 -31.11
C HIS A 65 5.08 3.63 -31.11
N VAL A 66 4.12 2.80 -31.53
CA VAL A 66 4.19 1.34 -31.47
C VAL A 66 4.07 0.73 -32.86
N SER A 67 4.66 -0.44 -33.06
CA SER A 67 4.70 -1.16 -34.34
C SER A 67 4.83 -2.64 -34.07
N SER A 68 4.27 -3.49 -34.93
CA SER A 68 4.35 -4.94 -34.80
C SER A 68 5.25 -5.59 -35.86
N ASN A 69 5.44 -6.91 -35.79
CA ASN A 69 6.28 -7.67 -36.71
C ASN A 69 5.42 -8.36 -37.78
N PRO A 70 5.57 -7.97 -39.07
CA PRO A 70 4.76 -8.49 -40.19
C PRO A 70 4.75 -9.98 -40.46
N THR A 71 5.51 -10.76 -39.70
CA THR A 71 5.64 -12.20 -39.91
C THR A 71 5.22 -13.01 -38.71
N LYS A 72 4.60 -12.36 -37.72
CA LYS A 72 4.11 -12.95 -36.49
C LYS A 72 2.73 -12.37 -36.17
N GLN A 73 1.73 -13.25 -36.11
CA GLN A 73 0.38 -12.86 -35.72
C GLN A 73 0.28 -12.23 -34.32
N ASP A 74 1.23 -12.56 -33.44
CA ASP A 74 1.31 -12.12 -32.06
C ASP A 74 2.80 -11.82 -31.82
N THR A 75 3.12 -10.53 -31.83
CA THR A 75 4.49 -10.06 -31.96
C THR A 75 5.29 -10.27 -30.67
N ASP A 76 4.69 -10.04 -29.51
CA ASP A 76 5.30 -10.18 -28.18
C ASP A 76 5.00 -11.51 -27.46
N GLY A 77 3.94 -12.21 -27.86
CA GLY A 77 3.58 -13.54 -27.38
C GLY A 77 2.72 -13.56 -26.12
N ASP A 78 1.97 -12.49 -25.79
CA ASP A 78 1.13 -12.42 -24.59
C ASP A 78 -0.20 -13.19 -24.72
N GLY A 79 -0.62 -13.49 -25.95
CA GLY A 79 -1.86 -14.20 -26.27
C GLY A 79 -2.93 -13.39 -26.99
N LEU A 80 -2.73 -12.08 -27.17
CA LEU A 80 -3.46 -11.24 -28.12
C LEU A 80 -2.72 -11.22 -29.46
N ASN A 81 -3.45 -11.21 -30.58
CA ASN A 81 -2.82 -10.96 -31.88
C ASN A 81 -2.70 -9.45 -32.15
N ASP A 82 -1.78 -9.06 -33.03
CA ASP A 82 -1.47 -7.64 -33.27
C ASP A 82 -2.72 -6.85 -33.76
N PHE A 83 -3.67 -7.51 -34.44
CA PHE A 83 -4.97 -6.93 -34.78
C PHE A 83 -5.88 -6.67 -33.55
N GLU A 84 -5.92 -7.57 -32.57
CA GLU A 84 -6.63 -7.38 -31.31
C GLU A 84 -6.00 -6.25 -30.50
N GLU A 85 -4.67 -6.14 -30.49
CA GLU A 85 -3.96 -5.07 -29.83
C GLU A 85 -4.16 -3.71 -30.49
N LEU A 86 -4.16 -3.65 -31.83
CA LEU A 86 -4.56 -2.46 -32.57
C LEU A 86 -5.99 -2.01 -32.20
N PHE A 87 -6.90 -2.95 -31.98
CA PHE A 87 -8.29 -2.64 -31.59
C PHE A 87 -8.39 -2.15 -30.15
N ASN A 88 -7.64 -2.74 -29.23
CA ASN A 88 -7.59 -2.33 -27.81
C ASN A 88 -6.62 -1.17 -27.55
N THR A 89 -5.91 -0.72 -28.58
CA THR A 89 -4.92 0.36 -28.54
C THR A 89 -3.73 0.10 -27.61
N THR A 90 -3.36 -1.18 -27.46
CA THR A 90 -2.17 -1.63 -26.71
C THR A 90 -0.92 -1.66 -27.60
N ASN A 91 0.24 -2.02 -27.03
CA ASN A 91 1.52 -2.06 -27.70
C ASN A 91 1.91 -3.49 -28.14
N PRO A 92 1.82 -3.83 -29.43
CA PRO A 92 2.06 -5.19 -29.92
C PRO A 92 3.48 -5.72 -29.79
N ALA A 93 4.41 -4.91 -29.30
CA ALA A 93 5.77 -5.33 -29.04
C ALA A 93 6.09 -5.44 -27.54
N ASP A 94 5.09 -5.32 -26.68
CA ASP A 94 5.22 -5.24 -25.23
C ASP A 94 4.01 -5.84 -24.52
N SER A 95 4.21 -7.02 -23.92
CA SER A 95 3.12 -7.85 -23.38
C SER A 95 2.34 -7.23 -22.22
N ASP A 96 2.79 -6.10 -21.67
CA ASP A 96 2.29 -5.37 -20.49
C ASP A 96 2.45 -3.88 -20.81
N THR A 97 1.46 -3.29 -21.48
CA THR A 97 1.61 -1.98 -22.13
C THR A 97 1.86 -0.82 -21.15
N ASP A 98 1.32 -0.92 -19.93
CA ASP A 98 1.43 0.13 -18.91
C ASP A 98 2.38 -0.21 -17.74
N ASP A 99 3.09 -1.32 -17.83
CA ASP A 99 4.10 -1.79 -16.88
C ASP A 99 3.55 -1.96 -15.45
N ASP A 100 2.28 -2.31 -15.28
CA ASP A 100 1.67 -2.54 -13.97
C ASP A 100 1.97 -3.95 -13.41
N GLY A 101 2.40 -4.86 -14.29
CA GLY A 101 2.75 -6.24 -14.02
C GLY A 101 1.74 -7.27 -14.54
N LEU A 102 0.61 -6.88 -15.11
CA LEU A 102 -0.35 -7.75 -15.79
C LEU A 102 -0.10 -7.70 -17.29
N THR A 103 -0.31 -8.82 -17.97
CA THR A 103 -0.25 -8.79 -19.43
C THR A 103 -1.51 -8.14 -20.01
N ASP A 104 -1.41 -7.51 -21.18
CA ASP A 104 -2.56 -6.91 -21.86
C ASP A 104 -3.69 -7.93 -22.04
N TYR A 105 -3.33 -9.18 -22.35
CA TYR A 105 -4.24 -10.32 -22.36
C TYR A 105 -4.96 -10.53 -21.01
N GLU A 106 -4.21 -10.57 -19.90
CA GLU A 106 -4.77 -10.77 -18.55
C GLU A 106 -5.73 -9.63 -18.19
N GLU A 107 -5.35 -8.40 -18.46
CA GLU A 107 -6.16 -7.22 -18.20
C GLU A 107 -7.46 -7.24 -18.99
N ILE A 108 -7.39 -7.47 -20.31
CA ILE A 108 -8.57 -7.43 -21.17
C ILE A 108 -9.47 -8.66 -20.96
N THR A 109 -8.88 -9.86 -20.84
CA THR A 109 -9.63 -11.13 -20.90
C THR A 109 -9.97 -11.71 -19.54
N VAL A 110 -9.13 -11.47 -18.53
CA VAL A 110 -9.25 -12.10 -17.20
C VAL A 110 -9.82 -11.14 -16.17
N TYR A 111 -9.22 -9.94 -16.05
CA TYR A 111 -9.51 -9.02 -14.95
C TYR A 111 -10.48 -7.90 -15.31
N GLY A 112 -10.51 -7.48 -16.57
CA GLY A 112 -11.31 -6.34 -17.03
C GLY A 112 -10.74 -4.99 -16.58
N THR A 113 -9.43 -4.93 -16.30
CA THR A 113 -8.69 -3.67 -16.10
C THR A 113 -8.39 -3.01 -17.46
N ASN A 114 -7.82 -1.82 -17.42
CA ASN A 114 -7.51 -1.06 -18.64
C ASN A 114 -6.00 -1.13 -18.89
N PRO A 115 -5.53 -1.79 -19.96
CA PRO A 115 -4.09 -2.00 -20.23
C PRO A 115 -3.31 -0.74 -20.62
N LEU A 116 -3.96 0.42 -20.54
CA LEU A 116 -3.35 1.72 -20.77
C LEU A 116 -3.30 2.55 -19.49
N TYR A 117 -3.65 1.99 -18.33
CA TYR A 117 -3.83 2.70 -17.08
C TYR A 117 -3.30 1.90 -15.89
N GLN A 118 -2.06 2.19 -15.51
CA GLN A 118 -1.27 1.43 -14.54
C GLN A 118 -1.84 1.36 -13.11
N ASP A 119 -2.77 2.25 -12.78
CA ASP A 119 -3.36 2.45 -11.44
C ASP A 119 -4.76 3.05 -11.63
N GLN A 120 -5.77 2.20 -11.73
CA GLN A 120 -7.09 2.55 -12.25
C GLN A 120 -7.93 3.45 -11.34
N ASP A 121 -7.66 3.47 -10.04
CA ASP A 121 -8.37 4.30 -9.07
C ASP A 121 -7.55 5.49 -8.51
N ASP A 122 -6.33 5.66 -9.04
CA ASP A 122 -5.41 6.76 -8.77
C ASP A 122 -4.99 6.86 -7.28
N ASP A 123 -4.89 5.74 -6.55
CA ASP A 123 -4.42 5.70 -5.16
C ASP A 123 -2.88 5.55 -5.02
N GLY A 124 -2.23 5.20 -6.14
CA GLY A 124 -0.79 5.01 -6.28
C GLY A 124 -0.31 3.56 -6.14
N LEU A 125 -1.22 2.60 -5.94
CA LEU A 125 -0.99 1.17 -6.05
C LEU A 125 -1.33 0.72 -7.48
N ARG A 126 -0.55 -0.20 -8.02
CA ARG A 126 -0.74 -0.68 -9.39
C ARG A 126 -1.78 -1.78 -9.43
N ASP A 127 -2.66 -1.83 -10.44
CA ASP A 127 -3.70 -2.87 -10.55
C ASP A 127 -3.08 -4.28 -10.44
N GLY A 128 -1.92 -4.49 -11.06
CA GLY A 128 -1.17 -5.74 -10.96
C GLY A 128 -0.69 -6.10 -9.56
N VAL A 129 -0.40 -5.13 -8.69
CA VAL A 129 -0.08 -5.38 -7.28
C VAL A 129 -1.35 -5.69 -6.49
N GLU A 130 -2.44 -4.98 -6.76
CA GLU A 130 -3.72 -5.19 -6.11
C GLU A 130 -4.30 -6.58 -6.36
N LEU A 131 -4.31 -7.00 -7.63
CA LEU A 131 -4.86 -8.27 -8.09
C LEU A 131 -3.97 -9.47 -7.73
N LYS A 132 -2.64 -9.29 -7.73
CA LYS A 132 -1.70 -10.33 -7.26
C LYS A 132 -1.62 -10.39 -5.74
N GLY A 133 -1.95 -9.31 -5.05
CA GLY A 133 -2.05 -9.25 -3.61
C GLY A 133 -0.72 -9.29 -2.85
N TRP A 134 -0.85 -9.25 -1.52
CA TRP A 134 0.26 -9.38 -0.58
C TRP A 134 -0.12 -10.25 0.61
N ASP A 135 0.89 -10.66 1.39
CA ASP A 135 0.69 -11.42 2.61
C ASP A 135 0.62 -10.48 3.81
N VAL A 136 -0.48 -10.60 4.57
CA VAL A 136 -0.72 -9.94 5.85
C VAL A 136 -0.53 -10.96 6.96
N THR A 137 0.21 -10.62 8.02
CA THR A 137 0.45 -11.53 9.14
C THR A 137 0.07 -10.88 10.46
N VAL A 138 -1.00 -11.39 11.07
CA VAL A 138 -1.50 -10.94 12.38
C VAL A 138 -1.37 -12.09 13.36
N ARG A 139 -0.72 -11.85 14.51
CA ARG A 139 -0.54 -12.84 15.60
C ARG A 139 -0.03 -14.22 15.11
N GLY A 140 0.83 -14.21 14.09
CA GLY A 140 1.42 -15.41 13.48
C GLY A 140 0.54 -16.16 12.47
N LEU A 141 -0.65 -15.63 12.16
CA LEU A 141 -1.51 -16.13 11.09
C LEU A 141 -1.30 -15.28 9.83
N THR A 142 -0.84 -15.92 8.76
CA THR A 142 -0.64 -15.25 7.46
C THR A 142 -1.83 -15.49 6.55
N LYS A 143 -2.38 -14.41 5.97
CA LYS A 143 -3.44 -14.41 4.98
C LYS A 143 -2.94 -13.67 3.74
N HIS A 144 -3.18 -14.25 2.58
CA HIS A 144 -2.98 -13.57 1.31
C HIS A 144 -4.21 -12.74 0.97
N VAL A 145 -4.03 -11.46 0.68
CA VAL A 145 -5.10 -10.48 0.47
C VAL A 145 -4.91 -9.76 -0.87
N THR A 146 -6.01 -9.36 -1.47
CA THR A 146 -6.07 -8.55 -2.69
C THR A 146 -6.97 -7.35 -2.42
N SER A 147 -6.80 -6.27 -3.17
CA SER A 147 -7.64 -5.07 -3.08
C SER A 147 -8.49 -4.88 -4.34
N ASN A 148 -9.23 -3.78 -4.42
CA ASN A 148 -10.16 -3.49 -5.49
C ASN A 148 -9.65 -2.33 -6.36
N VAL A 149 -9.13 -2.70 -7.54
CA VAL A 149 -8.60 -1.81 -8.59
C VAL A 149 -9.49 -0.63 -9.03
N SER A 150 -10.75 -0.60 -8.64
CA SER A 150 -11.66 0.50 -8.96
C SER A 150 -12.01 1.36 -7.74
N ARG A 151 -11.32 1.17 -6.61
CA ARG A 151 -11.60 1.81 -5.33
C ARG A 151 -10.32 1.98 -4.52
N ALA A 152 -9.81 3.22 -4.56
CA ALA A 152 -8.63 3.68 -3.80
C ALA A 152 -8.61 3.40 -2.28
N ASP A 153 -9.74 2.99 -1.71
CA ASP A 153 -9.93 2.58 -0.32
C ASP A 153 -11.01 1.49 -0.35
N SER A 154 -10.55 0.24 -0.32
CA SER A 154 -11.34 -0.96 -0.59
C SER A 154 -12.40 -1.23 0.48
N ASP A 155 -12.14 -0.92 1.75
CA ASP A 155 -13.08 -1.17 2.85
C ASP A 155 -13.74 0.09 3.45
N SER A 156 -13.33 1.27 2.99
CA SER A 156 -13.80 2.59 3.41
C SER A 156 -13.48 2.95 4.86
N ASP A 157 -12.28 2.66 5.35
CA ASP A 157 -11.79 3.08 6.67
C ASP A 157 -10.96 4.39 6.65
N PHE A 158 -10.78 5.01 5.49
CA PHE A 158 -9.91 6.17 5.22
C PHE A 158 -8.40 5.87 5.16
N PHE A 159 -8.02 4.61 5.03
CA PHE A 159 -6.69 4.15 4.67
C PHE A 159 -6.75 3.67 3.21
N THR A 160 -5.92 4.23 2.34
CA THR A 160 -5.92 3.81 0.93
C THR A 160 -5.23 2.47 0.77
N ASP A 161 -5.54 1.72 -0.28
CA ASP A 161 -4.98 0.39 -0.52
C ASP A 161 -3.44 0.44 -0.65
N LEU A 162 -2.88 1.53 -1.21
CA LEU A 162 -1.44 1.82 -1.19
C LEU A 162 -0.87 1.94 0.24
N GLN A 163 -1.58 2.62 1.13
CA GLN A 163 -1.16 2.81 2.52
C GLN A 163 -1.18 1.48 3.26
N GLU A 164 -2.20 0.67 3.02
CA GLU A 164 -2.34 -0.67 3.58
C GLU A 164 -1.27 -1.62 3.08
N TYR A 165 -0.98 -1.59 1.78
CA TYR A 165 0.13 -2.32 1.20
C TYR A 165 1.47 -1.99 1.89
N ASN A 166 1.69 -0.72 2.23
CA ASN A 166 2.89 -0.26 2.93
C ASN A 166 2.91 -0.65 4.41
N ALA A 167 1.76 -0.57 5.08
CA ALA A 167 1.57 -0.97 6.48
C ALA A 167 1.50 -2.49 6.68
N LYS A 168 1.31 -3.25 5.59
CA LYS A 168 1.07 -4.70 5.57
C LYS A 168 -0.21 -5.10 6.29
N THR A 169 -1.25 -4.29 6.16
CA THR A 169 -2.62 -4.52 6.64
C THR A 169 -3.51 -5.14 5.57
N ASP A 170 -4.72 -5.58 5.95
CA ASP A 170 -5.70 -6.21 5.06
C ASP A 170 -6.69 -5.17 4.48
N PRO A 171 -6.66 -4.92 3.15
CA PRO A 171 -7.45 -3.87 2.49
C PRO A 171 -8.95 -4.09 2.47
N ASN A 172 -9.40 -5.18 3.09
CA ASN A 172 -10.81 -5.54 3.18
C ASN A 172 -11.32 -5.51 4.62
N LEU A 173 -10.49 -5.09 5.58
CA LEU A 173 -10.79 -5.07 7.01
C LEU A 173 -10.34 -3.76 7.64
N LYS A 174 -11.33 -2.97 8.08
CA LYS A 174 -11.07 -1.65 8.67
C LYS A 174 -10.11 -1.67 9.84
N ASP A 175 -10.03 -2.81 10.49
CA ASP A 175 -9.28 -3.10 11.71
C ASP A 175 -8.68 -4.48 11.46
N THR A 176 -7.41 -4.49 11.06
CA THR A 176 -6.73 -5.70 10.58
C THR A 176 -6.48 -6.71 11.70
N ASP A 177 -6.17 -6.25 12.91
CA ASP A 177 -5.85 -7.12 14.05
C ASP A 177 -7.01 -7.33 15.05
N ASP A 178 -8.17 -6.74 14.73
CA ASP A 178 -9.45 -6.81 15.47
C ASP A 178 -9.26 -6.35 16.93
N ASP A 179 -8.48 -5.29 17.12
CA ASP A 179 -8.21 -4.71 18.43
C ASP A 179 -9.20 -3.62 18.85
N GLY A 180 -9.91 -3.03 17.88
CA GLY A 180 -10.92 -2.00 18.08
C GLY A 180 -10.57 -0.64 17.46
N VAL A 181 -9.36 -0.46 16.92
CA VAL A 181 -8.95 0.75 16.18
C VAL A 181 -8.89 0.47 14.70
N TRP A 182 -9.30 1.45 13.90
CA TRP A 182 -9.15 1.31 12.45
C TRP A 182 -7.70 1.50 12.03
N ASP A 183 -7.25 0.79 11.00
CA ASP A 183 -5.87 0.83 10.51
C ASP A 183 -5.42 2.26 10.18
N SER A 184 -6.32 3.07 9.60
CA SER A 184 -6.08 4.50 9.32
C SER A 184 -5.72 5.36 10.55
N ALA A 185 -6.04 4.87 11.74
CA ALA A 185 -5.90 5.59 13.00
C ALA A 185 -5.06 4.85 14.05
N ASP A 186 -4.63 3.62 13.75
CA ASP A 186 -3.84 2.81 14.63
C ASP A 186 -2.34 3.08 14.44
N ILE A 187 -1.65 3.24 15.57
CA ILE A 187 -0.21 3.45 15.63
C ILE A 187 0.59 2.17 15.31
N ASP A 188 -0.02 0.99 15.50
CA ASP A 188 0.56 -0.30 15.14
C ASP A 188 -0.55 -1.26 14.65
N PRO A 189 -1.05 -1.09 13.41
CA PRO A 189 -2.23 -1.78 12.84
C PRO A 189 -2.18 -3.33 12.79
N LEU A 190 -1.11 -3.94 13.27
CA LEU A 190 -0.88 -5.39 13.27
C LEU A 190 -0.72 -5.97 14.68
N TRP A 191 -0.66 -5.11 15.70
CA TRP A 191 -0.39 -5.51 17.07
C TRP A 191 -1.07 -4.61 18.11
N ASN A 192 -1.76 -5.25 19.04
CA ASN A 192 -2.13 -4.61 20.30
C ASN A 192 -0.87 -4.16 21.06
N ILE A 193 -0.86 -2.89 21.43
CA ILE A 193 0.19 -2.29 22.24
C ILE A 193 -0.16 -2.40 23.73
N ARG A 194 0.64 -3.18 24.48
CA ARG A 194 0.63 -3.17 25.96
C ARG A 194 1.79 -2.34 26.50
N VAL A 195 1.48 -1.29 27.27
CA VAL A 195 2.47 -0.44 27.95
C VAL A 195 2.48 -0.76 29.43
N THR A 196 3.65 -1.18 29.90
CA THR A 196 3.93 -1.34 31.33
C THR A 196 4.93 -0.29 31.79
N VAL A 197 4.65 0.31 32.94
CA VAL A 197 5.54 1.25 33.61
C VAL A 197 5.95 0.67 34.95
N ASP A 198 7.22 0.35 35.08
CA ASP A 198 7.84 -0.07 36.31
C ASP A 198 8.39 1.17 37.03
N LEU A 199 7.84 1.48 38.20
CA LEU A 199 8.54 2.37 39.12
C LEU A 199 9.54 1.52 39.90
N VAL A 200 10.82 1.81 39.72
CA VAL A 200 11.92 0.98 40.23
C VAL A 200 12.29 1.41 41.64
N SER A 201 12.68 2.67 41.80
CA SER A 201 13.11 3.21 43.08
C SER A 201 12.82 4.69 43.20
N PHE A 202 12.64 5.14 44.44
CA PHE A 202 12.58 6.56 44.77
C PHE A 202 13.59 6.90 45.87
N THR A 203 14.37 7.95 45.64
CA THR A 203 15.24 8.55 46.64
C THR A 203 14.67 9.88 47.08
N SER A 204 14.35 10.03 48.38
CA SER A 204 13.84 11.31 48.88
C SER A 204 14.97 12.30 49.14
N LEU A 205 14.83 13.52 48.62
CA LEU A 205 15.70 14.66 48.93
C LEU A 205 14.99 15.68 49.84
N LYS A 206 13.82 15.33 50.38
CA LYS A 206 13.04 16.16 51.29
C LYS A 206 12.70 15.40 52.58
N ASN A 207 12.81 16.09 53.71
CA ASN A 207 12.50 15.49 55.01
C ASN A 207 10.98 15.38 55.22
N GLY A 208 10.57 14.28 55.84
CA GLY A 208 9.20 14.11 56.37
C GLY A 208 8.12 13.88 55.32
N VAL A 209 8.48 13.42 54.13
CA VAL A 209 7.53 13.15 53.04
C VAL A 209 6.91 11.76 53.13
N ALA A 210 5.68 11.64 52.67
CA ALA A 210 4.97 10.38 52.44
C ALA A 210 4.57 10.30 50.95
N PRO A 211 5.53 10.05 50.04
CA PRO A 211 5.29 10.09 48.60
C PRO A 211 4.31 9.02 48.13
N TYR A 212 3.49 9.39 47.17
CA TYR A 212 2.82 8.47 46.26
C TYR A 212 2.86 9.07 44.83
N PHE A 213 2.69 8.21 43.84
CA PHE A 213 2.80 8.60 42.44
C PHE A 213 1.47 8.40 41.72
N VAL A 214 1.20 9.29 40.79
CA VAL A 214 0.15 9.12 39.80
C VAL A 214 0.83 8.93 38.46
N VAL A 215 0.65 7.76 37.87
CA VAL A 215 1.27 7.37 36.61
C VAL A 215 0.20 7.35 35.53
N TYR A 216 0.42 8.08 34.46
CA TYR A 216 -0.43 8.17 33.29
C TYR A 216 0.29 7.56 32.09
N ALA A 217 -0.44 6.77 31.32
CA ALA A 217 -0.09 6.41 29.95
C ALA A 217 -1.31 6.76 29.07
N TYR A 218 -1.15 7.74 28.19
CA TYR A 218 -2.25 8.29 27.42
C TYR A 218 -3.42 8.78 28.32
N THR A 219 -4.62 8.21 28.19
CA THR A 219 -5.80 8.56 29.02
C THR A 219 -5.93 7.71 30.28
N ASN A 220 -5.22 6.58 30.37
CA ASN A 220 -5.25 5.69 31.52
C ASN A 220 -4.30 6.16 32.61
N TYR A 221 -4.66 5.85 33.86
CA TYR A 221 -3.82 6.19 35.00
C TYR A 221 -3.98 5.22 36.15
N THR A 222 -2.95 5.16 36.99
CA THR A 222 -2.97 4.47 38.28
C THR A 222 -2.40 5.36 39.37
N ILE A 223 -2.72 5.03 40.61
CA ILE A 223 -2.19 5.68 41.80
C ILE A 223 -1.46 4.64 42.62
N THR A 224 -0.20 4.91 42.95
CA THR A 224 0.61 3.98 43.73
C THR A 224 0.22 4.02 45.21
N PRO A 225 0.50 2.94 45.96
CA PRO A 225 0.52 3.03 47.41
C PRO A 225 1.46 4.12 47.91
N VAL A 226 1.14 4.67 49.09
CA VAL A 226 2.01 5.62 49.78
C VAL A 226 3.24 4.88 50.31
N VAL A 227 4.41 5.47 50.10
CA VAL A 227 5.68 4.91 50.52
C VAL A 227 6.25 5.71 51.67
N SER A 228 6.78 5.02 52.67
CA SER A 228 7.51 5.65 53.76
C SER A 228 8.99 5.69 53.41
N VAL A 229 9.58 6.88 53.36
CA VAL A 229 10.98 7.09 52.98
C VAL A 229 11.59 8.20 53.82
N ASN A 230 12.79 7.96 54.35
CA ASN A 230 13.54 8.98 55.07
C ASN A 230 14.34 9.87 54.11
N TYR A 231 14.79 11.01 54.61
CA TYR A 231 15.67 11.88 53.83
C TYR A 231 16.96 11.15 53.43
N ASN A 232 17.29 11.27 52.14
CA ASN A 232 18.43 10.64 51.48
C ASN A 232 18.41 9.10 51.53
N GLU A 233 17.23 8.50 51.77
CA GLU A 233 17.00 7.07 51.65
C GLU A 233 16.43 6.75 50.27
N THR A 234 16.95 5.68 49.66
CA THR A 234 16.40 5.08 48.44
C THR A 234 15.57 3.88 48.84
N VAL A 235 14.30 3.88 48.45
CA VAL A 235 13.38 2.76 48.68
C VAL A 235 13.02 2.11 47.35
N PRO A 236 12.98 0.76 47.30
CA PRO A 236 12.43 0.07 46.15
C PRO A 236 10.92 0.34 46.08
N LEU A 237 10.44 0.60 44.87
CA LEU A 237 9.02 0.67 44.58
C LEU A 237 8.52 -0.68 44.04
N ASP A 238 9.36 -1.40 43.28
CA ASP A 238 9.17 -2.76 42.77
C ASP A 238 7.75 -3.04 42.24
N ALA A 239 7.15 -2.03 41.62
CA ALA A 239 5.76 -2.08 41.16
C ALA A 239 5.72 -1.89 39.64
N SER A 240 5.22 -2.91 38.96
CA SER A 240 4.89 -2.90 37.54
C SER A 240 3.43 -2.54 37.39
N TYR A 241 3.15 -1.46 36.67
CA TYR A 241 1.79 -1.04 36.37
C TYR A 241 1.51 -1.27 34.89
N ASP A 242 0.53 -2.14 34.63
CA ASP A 242 -0.06 -2.32 33.32
C ASP A 242 -1.08 -1.21 33.10
N LEU A 243 -0.69 -0.21 32.31
CA LEU A 243 -1.39 1.05 32.21
C LEU A 243 -2.10 1.23 30.88
N LEU A 244 -1.67 0.51 29.87
CA LEU A 244 -2.29 0.56 28.57
C LEU A 244 -2.28 -0.86 28.01
N ASN A 245 -3.45 -1.34 27.68
CA ASN A 245 -3.65 -2.52 26.87
C ASN A 245 -4.76 -2.12 25.89
N ALA A 246 -4.42 -1.16 25.04
CA ALA A 246 -5.37 -0.43 24.21
C ALA A 246 -4.60 0.32 23.12
N ASP A 247 -4.98 0.10 21.87
CA ASP A 247 -5.63 1.06 21.00
C ASP A 247 -5.15 2.52 21.19
N ILE A 248 -3.99 2.84 20.64
CA ILE A 248 -3.52 4.22 20.61
C ILE A 248 -4.02 4.85 19.32
N TYR A 249 -5.19 5.48 19.40
CA TYR A 249 -5.66 6.38 18.34
C TYR A 249 -4.65 7.50 18.12
N ASP A 250 -3.98 7.48 16.98
CA ASP A 250 -3.08 8.54 16.55
C ASP A 250 -3.77 9.42 15.50
N GLY A 251 -4.57 10.38 15.98
CA GLY A 251 -5.17 11.41 15.12
C GLY A 251 -4.16 12.39 14.52
N THR A 252 -2.85 12.17 14.66
CA THR A 252 -1.78 13.10 14.26
C THR A 252 -0.66 12.51 13.40
N GLY A 253 -0.66 11.20 13.12
CA GLY A 253 0.36 10.52 12.31
C GLY A 253 1.76 10.51 12.93
N GLY A 254 1.87 10.52 14.27
CA GLY A 254 3.10 10.27 14.99
C GLY A 254 3.09 8.96 15.78
N ASP A 255 4.16 8.17 15.61
CA ASP A 255 4.48 6.94 16.36
C ASP A 255 4.73 7.13 17.87
N THR A 256 4.20 8.19 18.51
CA THR A 256 4.48 8.50 19.91
C THR A 256 3.25 8.70 20.78
N PHE A 257 3.30 8.17 22.00
CA PHE A 257 2.35 8.48 23.06
C PHE A 257 3.06 9.10 24.27
N THR A 258 2.28 9.73 25.15
CA THR A 258 2.84 10.41 26.33
C THR A 258 2.72 9.55 27.59
N ILE A 259 3.84 9.38 28.30
CA ILE A 259 3.87 8.88 29.67
C ILE A 259 4.12 10.05 30.61
N ARG A 260 3.36 10.11 31.69
CA ARG A 260 3.51 11.14 32.71
C ARG A 260 3.50 10.54 34.11
N VAL A 261 4.49 10.90 34.94
CA VAL A 261 4.52 10.56 36.36
C VAL A 261 4.47 11.84 37.18
N SER A 262 3.52 11.92 38.11
CA SER A 262 3.43 13.01 39.08
C SER A 262 3.68 12.47 40.49
N ALA A 263 4.48 13.17 41.29
CA ALA A 263 4.74 12.81 42.69
C ALA A 263 4.03 13.77 43.65
N LEU A 264 3.37 13.21 44.65
CA LEU A 264 2.56 13.92 45.64
C LEU A 264 2.90 13.43 47.04
N ASP A 265 2.81 14.33 48.02
CA ASP A 265 3.10 14.06 49.42
C ASP A 265 1.80 13.93 50.22
N LYS A 266 1.53 12.72 50.74
CA LYS A 266 0.25 12.42 51.38
C LYS A 266 0.01 13.15 52.70
N ASN A 267 1.07 13.54 53.39
CA ASN A 267 0.98 14.12 54.73
C ASN A 267 1.08 15.67 54.74
N SER A 268 1.23 16.27 53.55
CA SER A 268 1.32 17.72 53.35
C SER A 268 0.24 18.18 52.38
N GLN A 269 -0.39 19.33 52.65
CA GLN A 269 -1.41 19.90 51.75
C GLN A 269 -1.02 21.28 51.23
N THR A 270 -1.48 21.62 50.03
CA THR A 270 -1.44 22.98 49.48
C THR A 270 -2.42 23.90 50.21
N ALA A 271 -2.39 25.21 49.91
CA ALA A 271 -3.34 26.17 50.47
C ALA A 271 -4.81 25.85 50.11
N GLU A 272 -5.02 25.15 49.00
CA GLU A 272 -6.31 24.70 48.48
C GLU A 272 -6.75 23.34 49.03
N GLY A 273 -5.94 22.70 49.88
CA GLY A 273 -6.25 21.43 50.53
C GLY A 273 -5.95 20.18 49.70
N ALA A 274 -5.27 20.31 48.56
CA ALA A 274 -4.77 19.18 47.77
C ALA A 274 -3.46 18.64 48.36
N ASP A 275 -3.14 17.36 48.17
CA ASP A 275 -1.85 16.80 48.58
C ASP A 275 -0.70 17.54 47.86
N ALA A 276 0.37 17.89 48.60
CA ALA A 276 1.40 18.80 48.10
C ALA A 276 2.30 18.12 47.05
N PRO A 277 2.68 18.80 45.96
CA PRO A 277 3.57 18.22 44.96
C PRO A 277 5.00 18.03 45.48
N LEU A 278 5.66 16.97 45.00
CA LEU A 278 7.10 16.74 45.18
C LEU A 278 7.82 16.97 43.86
N ALA A 279 8.81 17.85 43.84
CA ALA A 279 9.63 18.13 42.67
C ALA A 279 10.56 16.95 42.34
N ILE A 280 10.21 16.18 41.31
CA ILE A 280 10.97 14.99 40.87
C ILE A 280 11.69 15.20 39.53
N ASN A 281 11.49 16.33 38.86
CA ASN A 281 12.08 16.67 37.57
C ASN A 281 12.54 18.14 37.56
N GLY A 282 13.77 18.39 37.99
CA GLY A 282 14.20 19.73 38.40
C GLY A 282 13.27 20.29 39.48
N SER A 283 12.74 21.49 39.26
CA SER A 283 11.74 22.11 40.13
C SER A 283 10.29 21.73 39.80
N SER A 284 10.07 20.81 38.85
CA SER A 284 8.75 20.32 38.45
C SER A 284 8.39 19.04 39.19
N SER A 285 7.12 18.89 39.57
CA SER A 285 6.59 17.65 40.13
C SER A 285 6.13 16.62 39.11
N ILE A 286 6.28 16.97 37.83
CA ILE A 286 5.83 16.17 36.71
C ILE A 286 7.03 15.80 35.85
N TRP A 287 7.24 14.49 35.70
CA TRP A 287 8.03 13.94 34.62
C TRP A 287 7.10 13.56 33.46
N GLN A 288 7.49 13.93 32.25
CA GLN A 288 6.75 13.61 31.02
C GLN A 288 7.74 13.23 29.93
N ILE A 289 7.39 12.22 29.14
CA ILE A 289 8.12 11.83 27.95
C ILE A 289 7.16 11.44 26.83
N ASN A 290 7.50 11.85 25.61
CA ASN A 290 6.91 11.29 24.39
C ASN A 290 7.73 10.05 24.04
N TYR A 291 7.08 8.91 24.05
CA TYR A 291 7.69 7.60 23.88
C TYR A 291 7.28 7.03 22.53
N ASN A 292 8.23 6.49 21.76
CA ASN A 292 7.94 5.93 20.44
C ASN A 292 7.53 4.44 20.55
N VAL A 293 6.46 4.03 19.88
CA VAL A 293 5.95 2.64 19.95
C VAL A 293 6.95 1.59 19.47
N THR A 294 7.91 1.97 18.61
CA THR A 294 8.97 1.07 18.14
C THR A 294 10.04 0.75 19.20
N ASP A 295 10.09 1.50 20.31
CA ASP A 295 11.04 1.26 21.39
C ASP A 295 10.52 0.16 22.35
N SER A 296 11.10 -1.03 22.31
CA SER A 296 10.66 -2.15 23.18
C SER A 296 10.82 -1.89 24.68
N GLN A 297 11.84 -1.15 25.10
CA GLN A 297 12.04 -0.74 26.49
C GLN A 297 13.00 0.45 26.63
N LYS A 298 12.77 1.32 27.63
CA LYS A 298 13.74 2.33 28.08
C LYS A 298 13.68 2.55 29.59
N SER A 299 14.83 2.90 30.14
CA SER A 299 15.01 3.25 31.55
C SER A 299 15.34 4.74 31.69
N PHE A 300 14.78 5.37 32.71
CA PHE A 300 14.97 6.78 33.01
C PHE A 300 15.31 6.96 34.48
N THR A 301 16.29 7.80 34.77
CA THR A 301 16.53 8.35 36.10
C THR A 301 16.16 9.83 36.06
N VAL A 302 15.07 10.18 36.73
CA VAL A 302 14.53 11.53 36.79
C VAL A 302 14.98 12.18 38.10
N THR A 303 15.63 13.34 38.02
CA THR A 303 16.18 14.03 39.20
C THR A 303 15.46 15.36 39.38
N GLY A 304 14.94 15.62 40.58
CA GLY A 304 14.37 16.90 40.97
C GLY A 304 14.81 17.35 42.36
N ASP A 305 14.30 18.51 42.77
CA ASP A 305 14.70 19.17 44.02
C ASP A 305 14.28 18.39 45.27
N ASP A 306 13.16 17.66 45.20
CA ASP A 306 12.59 16.90 46.32
C ASP A 306 12.86 15.38 46.23
N GLY A 307 13.32 14.87 45.08
CA GLY A 307 13.62 13.44 44.94
C GLY A 307 14.18 13.00 43.59
N ILE A 308 14.65 11.76 43.57
CA ILE A 308 15.15 11.05 42.37
C ILE A 308 14.26 9.84 42.14
N LEU A 309 13.72 9.68 40.94
CA LEU A 309 12.83 8.58 40.57
C LEU A 309 13.46 7.77 39.42
N ASP A 310 13.58 6.47 39.61
CA ASP A 310 13.97 5.54 38.56
C ASP A 310 12.72 4.85 37.99
N VAL A 311 12.56 4.93 36.67
CA VAL A 311 11.39 4.42 35.93
C VAL A 311 11.85 3.58 34.76
N HIS A 312 11.28 2.39 34.59
CA HIS A 312 11.42 1.62 33.36
C HIS A 312 10.08 1.57 32.63
N VAL A 313 10.10 1.80 31.32
CA VAL A 313 8.94 1.68 30.45
C VAL A 313 9.21 0.50 29.52
N LYS A 314 8.22 -0.39 29.36
CA LYS A 314 8.26 -1.49 28.40
C LYS A 314 7.01 -1.47 27.54
N ILE A 315 7.21 -1.73 26.25
CA ILE A 315 6.15 -1.91 25.27
C ILE A 315 6.18 -3.36 24.81
N LEU A 316 5.03 -4.01 24.87
CA LEU A 316 4.81 -5.34 24.35
C LEU A 316 3.81 -5.25 23.18
N ARG A 317 4.08 -6.06 22.16
CA ARG A 317 3.18 -6.34 21.04
C ARG A 317 2.57 -7.71 21.28
N GLU A 318 1.25 -7.80 21.36
CA GLU A 318 0.53 -9.03 21.75
C GLU A 318 -0.48 -9.52 20.72
#